data_AF-A0A1Z5HY39-F1
#
_entry.id   AF-A0A1Z5HY39-F1
#
_cell.length_a   1.000
_cell.length_b   1.000
_cell.length_c   1.000
_cell.angle_alpha   90.00
_cell.angle_beta   90.00
_cell.angle_gamma   90.00
#
_symmetry.space_group_name_H-M   'P 1'
#
loop_
_entity.id
_entity.type
_entity.pdbx_description
1 polymer ?
#
loop_
_entity_poly.entity_id
_entity_poly.type
_entity_poly.pdbx_seq_one_letter_code
_entity_poly.pdbx_strand_id
1 'polypeptide(L)'
;MFARAVTKTLQDHPNVTIIREEVTEIPRDRVVIVASGPLTSEKLSKSIQRLTGERYFYFYDAAAPIVTYESINHQKVFRASRYGKGEAAYLNCPFTEEEYNRFYQELIKAERHPRKEFEKEIFFEGCMPVEVLAERGPQTLLFGPMKPVGLIDPRTGKQPYAVVQLRQDNREGTLYNIVGFQTNLKWGEQARVFRLIPGLENAEFVRYGVMHRNTFINSPSLLLPTLQLKKNSNIFFAGQITGVEGYVESASNGIVAGLNAARLLQGKEPLVFPRETVIGALCHYITSSEPQQFQPMNANFGLVPPFGKRFRNKREKNQKLAQRALNSLESFLQNIDN
;
A
#
# COMPACT_ATOMS: atom_id res chain seq x y z
N MET A 1 -19.31 7.73 2.51
CA MET A 1 -20.34 6.99 1.75
C MET A 1 -20.06 5.50 1.70
N PHE A 2 -18.88 5.08 1.20
CA PHE A 2 -18.48 3.67 1.08
C PHE A 2 -18.57 2.85 2.38
N ALA A 3 -17.86 3.26 3.45
CA ALA A 3 -17.84 2.50 4.70
C ALA A 3 -19.26 2.28 5.28
N ARG A 4 -20.10 3.31 5.24
CA ARG A 4 -21.50 3.23 5.69
C ARG A 4 -22.30 2.19 4.91
N ALA A 5 -22.08 2.08 3.59
CA ALA A 5 -22.74 1.08 2.77
C ALA A 5 -22.32 -0.35 3.17
N VAL A 6 -21.01 -0.60 3.31
CA VAL A 6 -20.48 -1.90 3.76
C VAL A 6 -21.01 -2.27 5.15
N THR A 7 -20.96 -1.33 6.10
CA THR A 7 -21.48 -1.55 7.46
C THR A 7 -22.96 -1.91 7.45
N LYS A 8 -23.78 -1.18 6.67
CA LYS A 8 -25.21 -1.45 6.55
C LYS A 8 -25.47 -2.84 5.94
N THR A 9 -24.78 -3.19 4.86
CA THR A 9 -24.90 -4.51 4.23
C THR A 9 -24.62 -5.64 5.23
N LEU A 10 -23.60 -5.51 6.08
CA LEU A 10 -23.28 -6.52 7.09
C LEU A 10 -24.28 -6.55 8.24
N GLN A 11 -24.74 -5.38 8.70
CA GLN A 11 -25.73 -5.28 9.79
C GLN A 11 -27.10 -5.84 9.40
N ASP A 12 -27.48 -5.71 8.13
CA ASP A 12 -28.78 -6.14 7.62
C ASP A 12 -28.77 -7.63 7.17
N HIS A 13 -27.61 -8.32 7.22
CA HIS A 13 -27.50 -9.69 6.70
C HIS A 13 -27.89 -10.74 7.76
N PRO A 14 -28.84 -11.67 7.47
CA PRO A 14 -29.42 -12.56 8.48
C PRO A 14 -28.43 -13.55 9.09
N ASN A 15 -27.39 -13.95 8.34
CA ASN A 15 -26.35 -14.86 8.82
C ASN A 15 -25.11 -14.16 9.42
N VAL A 16 -25.16 -12.84 9.62
CA VAL A 16 -24.05 -12.06 10.19
C VAL A 16 -24.48 -11.49 11.52
N THR A 17 -23.75 -11.85 12.58
CA THR A 17 -23.88 -11.21 13.90
C THR A 17 -22.64 -10.36 14.15
N ILE A 18 -22.85 -9.08 14.49
CA ILE A 18 -21.75 -8.15 14.78
C ILE A 18 -21.63 -7.98 16.29
N ILE A 19 -20.48 -8.39 16.82
CA ILE A 19 -20.12 -8.21 18.23
C ILE A 19 -19.04 -7.11 18.31
N ARG A 20 -19.29 -6.07 19.11
CA ARG A 20 -18.39 -4.91 19.22
C ARG A 20 -17.51 -5.04 20.47
N GLU A 21 -16.50 -5.89 20.38
CA GLU A 21 -15.56 -6.16 21.46
C GLU A 21 -14.11 -6.32 20.97
N GLU A 22 -13.15 -6.16 21.87
CA GLU A 22 -11.76 -6.50 21.58
C GLU A 22 -11.59 -8.03 21.68
N VAL A 23 -11.26 -8.69 20.57
CA VAL A 23 -10.85 -10.11 20.61
C VAL A 23 -9.41 -10.19 21.08
N THR A 24 -9.19 -10.79 22.26
CA THR A 24 -7.85 -10.90 22.88
C THR A 24 -7.20 -12.28 22.73
N GLU A 25 -7.99 -13.30 22.39
CA GLU A 25 -7.54 -14.69 22.19
C GLU A 25 -8.17 -15.29 20.94
N ILE A 26 -7.40 -16.08 20.19
CA ILE A 26 -7.89 -16.80 19.01
C ILE A 26 -8.43 -18.17 19.44
N PRO A 27 -9.74 -18.44 19.25
CA PRO A 27 -10.29 -19.78 19.47
C PRO A 27 -9.63 -20.80 18.54
N ARG A 28 -9.31 -21.99 19.06
CA ARG A 28 -8.61 -23.05 18.31
C ARG A 28 -9.51 -24.21 17.90
N ASP A 29 -10.72 -24.23 18.45
CA ASP A 29 -11.72 -25.31 18.40
C ASP A 29 -12.78 -25.11 17.30
N ARG A 30 -12.73 -23.98 16.61
CA ARG A 30 -13.70 -23.60 15.58
C ARG A 30 -13.01 -22.94 14.39
N VAL A 31 -13.72 -22.82 13.28
CA VAL A 31 -13.22 -22.09 12.11
C VAL A 31 -13.16 -20.60 12.40
N VAL A 32 -11.98 -19.99 12.22
CA VAL A 32 -11.71 -18.58 12.52
C VAL A 32 -10.95 -17.92 11.38
N ILE A 33 -11.34 -16.70 11.02
CA ILE A 33 -10.58 -15.84 10.12
C ILE A 33 -10.05 -14.65 10.92
N VAL A 34 -8.73 -14.49 10.98
CA VAL A 34 -8.07 -13.35 11.61
C VAL A 34 -7.78 -12.29 10.56
N ALA A 35 -8.48 -11.15 10.64
CA ALA A 35 -8.40 -10.04 9.68
C ALA A 35 -8.25 -8.67 10.37
N SER A 36 -7.41 -8.60 11.40
CA SER A 36 -7.24 -7.41 12.26
C SER A 36 -6.43 -6.26 11.65
N GLY A 37 -5.88 -6.46 10.45
CA GLY A 37 -5.13 -5.43 9.72
C GLY A 37 -3.81 -5.04 10.38
N PRO A 38 -3.22 -3.89 9.98
CA PRO A 38 -1.85 -3.51 10.36
C PRO A 38 -1.70 -3.08 11.82
N LEU A 39 -2.78 -2.60 12.44
CA LEU A 39 -2.85 -2.09 13.81
C LEU A 39 -3.48 -3.12 14.76
N THR A 40 -3.07 -4.38 14.63
CA THR A 40 -3.52 -5.47 15.51
C THR A 40 -3.20 -5.14 16.98
N SER A 41 -4.18 -5.30 17.88
CA SER A 41 -4.00 -4.94 19.30
C SER A 41 -2.87 -5.74 19.95
N GLU A 42 -2.27 -5.21 21.02
CA GLU A 42 -1.16 -5.88 21.70
C GLU A 42 -1.56 -7.26 22.24
N LYS A 43 -2.78 -7.38 22.80
CA LYS A 43 -3.28 -8.64 23.35
C LYS A 43 -3.49 -9.69 22.27
N LEU A 44 -4.15 -9.32 21.17
CA LEU A 44 -4.34 -10.22 20.03
C LEU A 44 -3.01 -10.62 19.39
N SER A 45 -2.06 -9.67 19.33
CA SER A 45 -0.71 -9.95 18.85
C SER A 45 -0.01 -11.02 19.71
N LYS A 46 -0.10 -10.92 21.04
CA LYS A 46 0.43 -11.96 21.94
C LYS A 46 -0.25 -13.32 21.71
N SER A 47 -1.56 -13.35 21.45
CA SER A 47 -2.28 -14.60 21.13
C SER A 47 -1.80 -15.23 19.84
N ILE A 48 -1.62 -14.44 18.78
CA ILE A 48 -1.07 -14.90 17.50
C ILE A 48 0.36 -15.41 17.66
N GLN A 49 1.23 -14.73 18.43
CA GLN A 49 2.60 -15.23 18.70
C GLN A 49 2.58 -16.60 19.40
N ARG A 50 1.70 -16.79 20.39
CA ARG A 50 1.53 -18.11 21.04
C ARG A 50 1.01 -19.17 20.08
N LEU A 51 0.19 -18.78 19.11
CA LEU A 51 -0.37 -19.69 18.11
C LEU A 51 0.66 -20.09 17.04
N THR A 52 1.46 -19.14 16.55
CA THR A 52 2.39 -19.36 15.45
C THR A 52 3.73 -19.90 15.93
N GLY A 53 4.16 -19.53 17.14
CA GLY A 53 5.50 -19.81 17.66
C GLY A 53 6.61 -18.98 16.98
N GLU A 54 6.24 -18.03 16.12
CA GLU A 54 7.17 -17.14 15.43
C GLU A 54 7.03 -15.70 15.92
N ARG A 55 8.15 -14.96 15.89
CA ARG A 55 8.12 -13.51 16.08
C ARG A 55 7.44 -12.87 14.86
N TYR A 56 6.71 -11.78 15.10
CA TYR A 56 6.14 -10.99 14.02
C TYR A 56 7.21 -10.33 13.17
N PHE A 57 6.93 -10.23 11.87
CA PHE A 57 7.58 -9.27 11.02
C PHE A 57 6.84 -7.93 11.15
N TYR A 58 7.59 -6.85 10.96
CA TYR A 58 7.05 -5.52 10.91
C TYR A 58 7.72 -4.78 9.76
N PHE A 59 6.96 -3.91 9.12
CA PHE A 59 7.49 -2.93 8.19
C PHE A 59 6.95 -1.57 8.58
N TYR A 60 7.60 -0.52 8.09
CA TYR A 60 7.14 0.83 8.29
C TYR A 60 6.46 1.34 7.03
N ASP A 61 5.23 1.85 7.18
CA ASP A 61 4.56 2.67 6.17
C ASP A 61 4.59 4.12 6.63
N ALA A 62 4.98 5.01 5.74
CA ALA A 62 5.14 6.42 6.06
C ALA A 62 4.00 7.23 5.44
N ALA A 63 3.38 8.10 6.22
CA ALA A 63 2.37 9.04 5.72
C ALA A 63 3.08 10.29 5.18
N ALA A 64 2.54 10.86 4.10
CA ALA A 64 2.99 12.15 3.61
C ALA A 64 2.27 13.31 4.34
N PRO A 65 2.92 14.48 4.46
CA PRO A 65 2.30 15.66 5.07
C PRO A 65 1.08 16.16 4.30
N ILE A 66 0.21 16.88 5.02
CA ILE A 66 -0.94 17.61 4.47
C ILE A 66 -0.78 19.08 4.79
N VAL A 67 -1.00 19.92 3.79
CA VAL A 67 -1.00 21.38 3.88
C VAL A 67 -2.39 21.96 3.61
N THR A 68 -2.65 23.16 4.14
CA THR A 68 -3.87 23.91 3.80
C THR A 68 -3.78 24.47 2.38
N TYR A 69 -4.91 24.49 1.67
CA TYR A 69 -4.98 25.08 0.32
C TYR A 69 -4.63 26.57 0.33
N GLU A 70 -5.13 27.31 1.32
CA GLU A 70 -4.94 28.77 1.42
C GLU A 70 -3.48 29.19 1.63
N SER A 71 -2.65 28.31 2.21
CA SER A 71 -1.22 28.59 2.41
C SER A 71 -0.36 28.34 1.16
N ILE A 72 -0.95 27.81 0.08
CA ILE A 72 -0.24 27.54 -1.18
C ILE A 72 -0.13 28.83 -1.99
N ASN A 73 1.08 29.17 -2.44
CA ASN A 73 1.29 30.27 -3.37
C ASN A 73 0.88 29.87 -4.80
N HIS A 74 -0.37 30.20 -5.14
CA HIS A 74 -1.00 29.93 -6.44
C HIS A 74 -0.33 30.58 -7.65
N GLN A 75 0.56 31.56 -7.45
CA GLN A 75 1.32 32.17 -8.56
C GLN A 75 2.47 31.27 -9.02
N LYS A 76 2.92 30.34 -8.17
CA LYS A 76 4.04 29.44 -8.45
C LYS A 76 3.63 28.02 -8.84
N VAL A 77 2.36 27.66 -8.64
CA VAL A 77 1.84 26.32 -8.92
C VAL A 77 0.84 26.33 -10.07
N PHE A 78 0.72 25.22 -10.79
CA PHE A 78 -0.25 25.09 -11.88
C PHE A 78 -1.05 23.79 -11.77
N ARG A 79 -2.33 23.85 -12.16
CA ARG A 79 -3.22 22.68 -12.13
C ARG A 79 -3.12 21.89 -13.43
N ALA A 80 -2.74 20.63 -13.36
CA ALA A 80 -2.61 19.77 -14.54
C ALA A 80 -2.56 18.29 -14.15
N SER A 81 -3.07 17.45 -15.05
CA SER A 81 -2.85 16.01 -15.07
C SER A 81 -1.78 15.67 -16.12
N ARG A 82 -1.00 14.61 -15.87
CA ARG A 82 0.05 14.20 -16.81
C ARG A 82 -0.54 13.87 -18.18
N TYR A 83 0.15 14.29 -19.23
CA TYR A 83 -0.22 14.14 -20.64
C TYR A 83 -1.56 14.78 -21.02
N GLY A 84 -2.08 15.70 -20.21
CA GLY A 84 -3.36 16.36 -20.45
C GLY A 84 -4.56 15.40 -20.44
N LYS A 85 -4.45 14.22 -19.82
CA LYS A 85 -5.52 13.23 -19.77
C LYS A 85 -6.39 13.40 -18.52
N GLY A 86 -7.68 13.64 -18.73
CA GLY A 86 -8.71 13.74 -17.68
C GLY A 86 -8.83 15.13 -17.06
N GLU A 87 -9.71 15.27 -16.08
CA GLU A 87 -9.82 16.49 -15.26
C GLU A 87 -8.49 16.78 -14.54
N ALA A 88 -8.17 18.06 -14.38
CA ALA A 88 -6.92 18.51 -13.76
C ALA A 88 -6.94 18.22 -12.24
N ALA A 89 -6.47 17.04 -11.85
CA ALA A 89 -6.64 16.48 -10.51
C ALA A 89 -5.54 16.87 -9.51
N TYR A 90 -4.46 17.48 -9.98
CA TYR A 90 -3.28 17.80 -9.17
C TYR A 90 -2.86 19.26 -9.32
N LEU A 91 -2.41 19.86 -8.23
CA LEU A 91 -1.57 21.06 -8.28
C LEU A 91 -0.11 20.60 -8.42
N ASN A 92 0.64 21.29 -9.27
CA ASN A 92 2.02 20.93 -9.59
C ASN A 92 2.92 22.09 -9.15
N CYS A 93 3.89 21.77 -8.31
CA CYS A 93 4.93 22.67 -7.80
C CYS A 93 6.22 22.40 -8.58
N PRO A 94 6.51 23.17 -9.65
CA PRO A 94 7.67 22.92 -10.49
C PRO A 94 8.93 23.51 -9.87
N PHE A 95 10.03 22.81 -10.12
CA PHE A 95 11.37 23.21 -9.70
C PHE A 95 12.22 23.57 -10.92
N THR A 96 13.09 24.57 -10.76
CA THR A 96 14.32 24.66 -11.54
C THR A 96 15.36 23.63 -11.05
N GLU A 97 16.44 23.47 -11.81
CA GLU A 97 17.53 22.57 -11.40
C GLU A 97 18.20 23.05 -10.10
N GLU A 98 18.38 24.36 -9.93
CA GLU A 98 18.98 24.96 -8.73
C GLU A 98 18.10 24.76 -7.49
N GLU A 99 16.79 24.98 -7.64
CA GLU A 99 15.82 24.75 -6.56
C GLU A 99 15.80 23.27 -6.15
N TYR A 100 15.84 22.37 -7.15
CA TYR A 100 15.88 20.93 -6.90
C TYR A 100 17.13 20.52 -6.12
N ASN A 101 18.30 21.00 -6.58
CA ASN A 101 19.57 20.69 -5.93
C ASN A 101 19.61 21.20 -4.49
N ARG A 102 19.10 22.41 -4.23
CA ARG A 102 18.96 22.94 -2.87
C ARG A 102 18.03 22.07 -2.02
N PHE A 103 16.84 21.74 -2.54
CA PHE A 103 15.88 20.89 -1.84
C PHE A 103 16.48 19.52 -1.50
N TYR A 104 17.11 18.86 -2.47
CA TYR A 104 17.75 17.56 -2.30
C TYR A 104 18.83 17.59 -1.22
N GLN A 105 19.71 18.60 -1.23
CA GLN A 105 20.79 18.73 -0.24
C GLN A 105 20.25 18.91 1.18
N GLU A 106 19.17 19.69 1.34
CA GLU A 106 18.55 19.86 2.65
C GLU A 106 17.79 18.61 3.10
N LEU A 107 17.19 17.87 2.17
CA LEU A 107 16.45 16.63 2.46
C LEU A 107 17.36 15.52 2.99
N ILE A 108 18.53 15.31 2.38
CA ILE A 108 19.46 14.24 2.82
C ILE A 108 20.16 14.57 4.14
N LYS A 109 20.25 15.85 4.51
CA LYS A 109 20.85 16.31 5.78
C LYS A 109 19.84 16.39 6.92
N ALA A 110 18.55 16.26 6.61
CA ALA A 110 17.49 16.52 7.56
C ALA A 110 17.42 15.46 8.66
N GLU A 111 17.16 15.90 9.89
CA GLU A 111 17.11 15.02 11.04
C GLU A 111 15.85 14.14 11.04
N ARG A 112 16.04 12.87 11.38
CA ARG A 112 14.97 11.86 11.47
C ARG A 112 14.55 11.64 12.92
N HIS A 113 13.33 11.18 13.13
CA HIS A 113 12.93 10.69 14.45
C HIS A 113 13.86 9.53 14.89
N PRO A 114 14.44 9.59 16.11
CA PRO A 114 15.33 8.55 16.62
C PRO A 114 14.58 7.23 16.72
N ARG A 115 15.26 6.14 16.36
CA ARG A 115 14.67 4.80 16.29
C ARG A 115 15.12 4.00 17.51
N LYS A 116 14.31 3.02 17.93
CA LYS A 116 14.73 2.08 18.97
C LYS A 116 15.85 1.20 18.40
N GLU A 117 17.00 1.14 19.07
CA GLU A 117 18.27 0.55 18.60
C GLU A 117 18.22 -0.93 18.15
N PHE A 118 17.13 -1.65 18.41
CA PHE A 118 17.01 -3.09 18.15
C PHE A 118 16.25 -3.46 16.87
N GLU A 119 15.88 -2.49 16.04
CA GLU A 119 15.03 -2.72 14.87
C GLU A 119 15.79 -2.52 13.55
N LYS A 120 15.84 -3.57 12.71
CA LYS A 120 16.41 -3.48 11.35
C LYS A 120 15.48 -2.67 10.46
N GLU A 121 16.04 -1.80 9.62
CA GLU A 121 15.30 -0.98 8.68
C GLU A 121 14.74 -1.86 7.54
N ILE A 122 13.44 -2.11 7.59
CA ILE A 122 12.72 -2.81 6.54
C ILE A 122 11.59 -1.89 6.08
N PHE A 123 11.80 -1.24 4.92
CA PHE A 123 10.80 -0.39 4.28
C PHE A 123 10.08 -1.17 3.18
N PHE A 124 8.78 -0.94 3.08
CA PHE A 124 8.05 -1.36 1.89
C PHE A 124 8.44 -0.45 0.71
N GLU A 125 8.94 -1.03 -0.40
CA GLU A 125 9.41 -0.28 -1.57
C GLU A 125 8.36 0.70 -2.14
N GLY A 126 7.07 0.39 -2.01
CA GLY A 126 5.98 1.25 -2.48
C GLY A 126 5.70 2.48 -1.60
N CYS A 127 6.19 2.50 -0.35
CA CYS A 127 5.93 3.56 0.63
C CYS A 127 7.21 4.06 1.33
N MET A 128 8.35 3.97 0.63
CA MET A 128 9.65 4.36 1.19
C MET A 128 9.67 5.86 1.55
N PRO A 129 10.25 6.23 2.71
CA PRO A 129 10.43 7.64 3.05
C PRO A 129 11.24 8.38 1.99
N VAL A 130 10.82 9.60 1.64
CA VAL A 130 11.41 10.41 0.58
C VAL A 130 12.88 10.72 0.83
N GLU A 131 13.28 10.88 2.10
CA GLU A 131 14.68 11.05 2.48
C GLU A 131 15.53 9.78 2.28
N VAL A 132 14.94 8.59 2.42
CA VAL A 132 15.62 7.30 2.15
C VAL A 132 15.74 7.06 0.64
N LEU A 133 14.73 7.47 -0.14
CA LEU A 133 14.82 7.48 -1.60
C LEU A 133 15.92 8.43 -2.09
N ALA A 134 16.05 9.60 -1.46
CA ALA A 134 17.07 10.58 -1.79
C ALA A 134 18.50 10.05 -1.54
N GLU A 135 18.72 9.27 -0.47
CA GLU A 135 20.01 8.64 -0.17
C GLU A 135 20.49 7.66 -1.25
N ARG A 136 19.57 7.03 -1.98
CA ARG A 136 19.91 6.14 -3.10
C ARG A 136 20.51 6.89 -4.29
N GLY A 137 20.39 8.23 -4.32
CA GLY A 137 21.06 9.09 -5.26
C GLY A 137 20.18 10.26 -5.74
N PRO A 138 20.79 11.35 -6.23
CA PRO A 138 20.08 12.58 -6.59
C PRO A 138 19.15 12.41 -7.78
N GLN A 139 19.30 11.38 -8.62
CA GLN A 139 18.37 11.16 -9.73
C GLN A 139 17.15 10.33 -9.31
N THR A 140 17.19 9.64 -8.16
CA THR A 140 16.14 8.73 -7.72
C THR A 140 14.79 9.44 -7.61
N LEU A 141 14.76 10.64 -7.04
CA LEU A 141 13.52 11.42 -6.89
C LEU A 141 12.92 11.82 -8.25
N LEU A 142 13.77 12.09 -9.26
CA LEU A 142 13.34 12.46 -10.62
C LEU A 142 12.70 11.30 -11.39
N PHE A 143 12.98 10.06 -10.99
CA PHE A 143 12.30 8.87 -11.52
C PHE A 143 11.10 8.43 -10.69
N GLY A 144 11.03 8.88 -9.43
CA GLY A 144 9.96 8.57 -8.48
C GLY A 144 9.03 9.76 -8.23
N PRO A 145 8.93 10.26 -6.98
CA PRO A 145 7.88 11.21 -6.57
C PRO A 145 8.01 12.59 -7.21
N MET A 146 9.20 12.98 -7.67
CA MET A 146 9.46 14.31 -8.25
C MET A 146 9.53 14.32 -9.78
N LYS A 147 9.11 13.23 -10.44
CA LYS A 147 9.19 13.07 -11.89
C LYS A 147 8.41 14.15 -12.64
N PRO A 148 8.99 14.89 -13.59
CA PRO A 148 8.28 15.96 -14.32
C PRO A 148 7.50 15.46 -15.56
N VAL A 149 7.72 14.22 -15.99
CA VAL A 149 7.28 13.72 -17.30
C VAL A 149 5.78 13.89 -17.55
N GLY A 150 5.45 14.46 -18.70
CA GLY A 150 4.07 14.68 -19.14
C GLY A 150 3.42 15.92 -18.56
N LEU A 151 4.18 16.80 -17.91
CA LEU A 151 3.71 18.10 -17.41
C LEU A 151 4.43 19.22 -18.16
N ILE A 152 3.68 20.24 -18.56
CA ILE A 152 4.21 21.45 -19.18
C ILE A 152 3.82 22.60 -18.27
N ASP A 153 4.80 23.38 -17.81
CA ASP A 153 4.54 24.57 -17.01
C ASP A 153 3.99 25.68 -17.94
N PRO A 154 2.77 26.17 -17.71
CA PRO A 154 2.16 27.19 -18.58
C PRO A 154 2.94 28.51 -18.61
N ARG A 155 3.75 28.81 -17.58
CA ARG A 155 4.54 30.05 -17.51
C ARG A 155 5.76 30.02 -18.41
N THR A 156 6.36 28.85 -18.60
CA THR A 156 7.60 28.68 -19.39
C THR A 156 7.35 28.00 -20.73
N GLY A 157 6.19 27.36 -20.91
CA GLY A 157 5.88 26.52 -22.07
C GLY A 157 6.74 25.26 -22.17
N LYS A 158 7.50 24.91 -21.11
CA LYS A 158 8.47 23.81 -21.10
C LYS A 158 8.15 22.81 -19.98
N GLN A 159 8.69 21.60 -20.12
CA GLN A 159 8.70 20.64 -19.02
C GLN A 159 9.64 21.15 -17.91
N PRO A 160 9.19 21.21 -16.65
CA PRO A 160 10.05 21.59 -15.52
C PRO A 160 11.13 20.53 -15.24
N TYR A 161 12.16 20.89 -14.47
CA TYR A 161 13.24 19.97 -14.10
C TYR A 161 12.73 18.85 -13.16
N ALA A 162 11.96 19.25 -12.15
CA ALA A 162 11.27 18.36 -11.22
C ALA A 162 9.90 18.93 -10.84
N VAL A 163 8.99 18.10 -10.32
CA VAL A 163 7.67 18.55 -9.86
C VAL A 163 7.25 17.82 -8.60
N VAL A 164 6.81 18.55 -7.59
CA VAL A 164 6.01 17.98 -6.50
C VAL A 164 4.53 18.13 -6.83
N GLN A 165 3.77 17.03 -6.76
CA GLN A 165 2.33 17.05 -6.99
C GLN A 165 1.58 17.13 -5.65
N LEU A 166 0.53 17.95 -5.60
CA LEU A 166 -0.39 18.02 -4.47
C LEU A 166 -1.75 17.47 -4.92
N ARG A 167 -2.32 16.58 -4.11
CA ARG A 167 -3.65 16.00 -4.35
C ARG A 167 -4.63 16.48 -3.30
N GLN A 168 -5.83 16.84 -3.73
CA GLN A 168 -6.92 17.14 -2.83
C GLN A 168 -7.19 15.95 -1.88
N ASP A 169 -7.18 16.21 -0.58
CA ASP A 169 -7.31 15.18 0.46
C ASP A 169 -8.74 15.11 1.02
N ASN A 170 -9.44 16.25 1.11
CA ASN A 170 -10.82 16.33 1.58
C ASN A 170 -11.79 16.77 0.48
N ARG A 171 -13.09 16.54 0.71
CA ARG A 171 -14.15 16.84 -0.28
C ARG A 171 -14.26 18.35 -0.54
N GLU A 172 -14.06 19.16 0.48
CA GLU A 172 -14.19 20.62 0.45
C GLU A 172 -13.01 21.29 -0.28
N GLY A 173 -11.93 20.55 -0.52
CA GLY A 173 -10.77 21.08 -1.25
C GLY A 173 -9.94 22.07 -0.44
N THR A 174 -10.02 22.02 0.88
CA THR A 174 -9.25 22.89 1.79
C THR A 174 -7.93 22.25 2.22
N LEU A 175 -7.76 20.94 2.03
CA LEU A 175 -6.59 20.17 2.44
C LEU A 175 -5.95 19.46 1.26
N TYR A 176 -4.62 19.52 1.18
CA TYR A 176 -3.85 18.93 0.10
C TYR A 176 -2.70 18.07 0.63
N ASN A 177 -2.64 16.83 0.16
CA ASN A 177 -1.58 15.88 0.45
C ASN A 177 -0.39 16.07 -0.51
N ILE A 178 0.84 16.04 0.02
CA ILE A 178 2.07 16.06 -0.79
C ILE A 178 2.34 14.65 -1.34
N VAL A 179 2.08 14.44 -2.63
CA VAL A 179 2.07 13.10 -3.23
C VAL A 179 3.48 12.51 -3.27
N GLY A 180 3.64 11.30 -2.71
CA GLY A 180 4.91 10.57 -2.73
C GLY A 180 5.97 11.10 -1.76
N PHE A 181 5.56 11.92 -0.78
CA PHE A 181 6.43 12.52 0.24
C PHE A 181 6.21 11.87 1.61
N GLN A 182 6.02 10.55 1.61
CA GLN A 182 6.08 9.76 2.83
C GLN A 182 7.39 10.07 3.57
N THR A 183 7.39 10.26 4.89
CA THR A 183 8.61 10.68 5.60
C THR A 183 8.68 10.25 7.07
N ASN A 184 9.90 10.09 7.59
CA ASN A 184 10.26 9.91 9.00
C ASN A 184 11.06 11.10 9.56
N LEU A 185 11.16 12.21 8.83
CA LEU A 185 11.81 13.42 9.31
C LEU A 185 11.13 13.95 10.58
N LYS A 186 11.89 14.57 11.48
CA LYS A 186 11.32 15.30 12.62
C LYS A 186 10.37 16.38 12.11
N TRP A 187 9.29 16.69 12.84
CA TRP A 187 8.30 17.68 12.38
C TRP A 187 8.89 19.06 12.05
N GLY A 188 9.85 19.53 12.84
CA GLY A 188 10.58 20.78 12.54
C GLY A 188 11.35 20.70 11.22
N GLU A 189 11.95 19.55 10.92
CA GLU A 189 12.67 19.29 9.67
C GLU A 189 11.75 19.16 8.48
N GLN A 190 10.58 18.52 8.65
CA GLN A 190 9.56 18.49 7.61
C GLN A 190 9.12 19.90 7.22
N ALA A 191 8.81 20.75 8.19
CA ALA A 191 8.45 22.14 7.93
C ALA A 191 9.58 22.90 7.23
N ARG A 192 10.83 22.74 7.70
CA ARG A 192 12.02 23.41 7.15
C ARG A 192 12.30 22.98 5.70
N VAL A 193 12.30 21.68 5.42
CA VAL A 193 12.65 21.11 4.12
C VAL A 193 11.50 21.28 3.12
N PHE A 194 10.25 20.98 3.50
CA PHE A 194 9.14 21.03 2.56
C PHE A 194 8.68 22.45 2.22
N ARG A 195 9.03 23.46 3.04
CA ARG A 195 8.90 24.87 2.65
C ARG A 195 9.90 25.33 1.59
N LEU A 196 10.90 24.51 1.24
CA LEU A 196 11.75 24.78 0.07
C LEU A 196 11.08 24.40 -1.24
N ILE A 197 9.92 23.72 -1.21
CA ILE A 197 9.14 23.39 -2.40
C ILE A 197 8.53 24.70 -2.95
N PRO A 198 8.76 25.06 -4.23
CA PRO A 198 8.19 26.26 -4.82
C PRO A 198 6.66 26.25 -4.75
N GLY A 199 6.08 27.29 -4.14
CA GLY A 199 4.64 27.34 -3.88
C GLY A 199 4.25 26.97 -2.45
N LEU A 200 5.14 26.37 -1.66
CA LEU A 200 4.89 25.96 -0.28
C LEU A 200 5.74 26.74 0.73
N GLU A 201 6.31 27.88 0.36
CA GLU A 201 7.24 28.63 1.22
C GLU A 201 6.63 29.04 2.56
N ASN A 202 5.33 29.35 2.54
CA ASN A 202 4.53 29.71 3.72
C ASN A 202 3.53 28.61 4.09
N ALA A 203 3.75 27.37 3.65
CA ALA A 203 2.80 26.30 3.87
C ALA A 203 2.50 26.09 5.36
N GLU A 204 1.22 25.95 5.66
CA GLU A 204 0.69 25.56 6.96
C GLU A 204 0.41 24.05 6.95
N PHE A 205 1.13 23.32 7.79
CA PHE A 205 1.01 21.87 7.90
C PHE A 205 -0.06 21.53 8.93
N VAL A 206 -1.21 21.04 8.47
CA VAL A 206 -2.26 20.53 9.37
C VAL A 206 -1.95 19.13 9.88
N ARG A 207 -1.10 18.39 9.15
CA ARG A 207 -0.61 17.08 9.53
C ARG A 207 0.78 16.85 8.98
N TYR A 208 1.72 16.53 9.87
CA TYR A 208 3.05 16.08 9.48
C TYR A 208 3.04 14.61 9.04
N GLY A 209 4.00 14.24 8.20
CA GLY A 209 4.29 12.85 7.90
C GLY A 209 4.77 12.09 9.13
N VAL A 210 4.42 10.82 9.20
CA VAL A 210 4.74 9.94 10.33
C VAL A 210 4.98 8.54 9.80
N MET A 211 5.87 7.77 10.44
CA MET A 211 5.94 6.34 10.18
C MET A 211 5.03 5.57 11.11
N HIS A 212 4.18 4.75 10.50
CA HIS A 212 3.39 3.74 11.18
C HIS A 212 4.11 2.41 11.07
N ARG A 213 4.26 1.74 12.21
CA ARG A 213 4.68 0.36 12.24
C ARG A 213 3.48 -0.51 11.87
N ASN A 214 3.56 -1.18 10.73
CA ASN A 214 2.59 -2.17 10.31
C ASN A 214 3.12 -3.55 10.69
N THR A 215 2.28 -4.33 11.38
CA THR A 215 2.63 -5.66 11.84
C THR A 215 2.01 -6.70 10.92
N PHE A 216 2.79 -7.71 10.52
CA PHE A 216 2.33 -8.81 9.68
C PHE A 216 3.03 -10.11 10.05
N ILE A 217 2.37 -11.23 9.79
CA ILE A 217 2.92 -12.55 10.11
C ILE A 217 3.88 -13.02 9.02
N ASN A 218 4.75 -13.96 9.36
CA ASN A 218 5.59 -14.68 8.40
C ASN A 218 4.76 -15.65 7.55
N SER A 219 3.92 -15.12 6.66
CA SER A 219 3.00 -15.92 5.86
C SER A 219 3.68 -17.06 5.10
N PRO A 220 4.90 -16.93 4.54
CA PRO A 220 5.56 -18.06 3.89
C PRO A 220 5.86 -19.24 4.82
N SER A 221 6.25 -18.97 6.06
CA SER A 221 6.44 -20.02 7.07
C SER A 221 5.11 -20.56 7.59
N LEU A 222 4.08 -19.73 7.69
CA LEU A 222 2.90 -20.02 8.50
C LEU A 222 1.67 -20.47 7.70
N LEU A 223 1.49 -20.01 6.47
CA LEU A 223 0.23 -20.16 5.72
C LEU A 223 0.37 -21.07 4.50
N LEU A 224 -0.70 -21.81 4.21
CA LEU A 224 -0.93 -22.47 2.93
C LEU A 224 -1.49 -21.46 1.91
N PRO A 225 -1.38 -21.70 0.59
CA PRO A 225 -1.96 -20.82 -0.45
C PRO A 225 -3.48 -20.64 -0.34
N THR A 226 -4.16 -21.49 0.42
CA THR A 226 -5.59 -21.39 0.80
C THR A 226 -5.86 -20.42 1.95
N LEU A 227 -4.80 -19.79 2.48
CA LEU A 227 -4.74 -18.89 3.63
C LEU A 227 -4.95 -19.56 4.99
N GLN A 228 -4.98 -20.89 5.03
CA GLN A 228 -5.00 -21.67 6.27
C GLN A 228 -3.64 -21.65 6.96
N LEU A 229 -3.65 -21.60 8.28
CA LEU A 229 -2.47 -21.82 9.09
C LEU A 229 -2.02 -23.29 8.94
N LYS A 230 -0.75 -23.51 8.58
CA LYS A 230 -0.18 -24.86 8.40
C LYS A 230 -0.32 -25.74 9.64
N LYS A 231 -0.23 -25.14 10.84
CA LYS A 231 -0.34 -25.84 12.13
C LYS A 231 -1.78 -26.11 12.58
N ASN A 232 -2.77 -25.42 12.01
CA ASN A 232 -4.18 -25.60 12.34
C ASN A 232 -5.06 -25.17 11.15
N SER A 233 -5.62 -26.16 10.44
CA SER A 233 -6.46 -25.94 9.25
C SER A 233 -7.76 -25.19 9.53
N ASN A 234 -8.21 -25.06 10.79
CA ASN A 234 -9.39 -24.28 11.14
C ASN A 234 -9.13 -22.77 11.21
N ILE A 235 -7.86 -22.35 11.24
CA ILE A 235 -7.51 -20.94 11.41
C ILE A 235 -6.99 -20.39 10.09
N PHE A 236 -7.59 -19.28 9.66
CA PHE A 236 -7.21 -18.53 8.47
C PHE A 236 -6.71 -17.15 8.88
N PHE A 237 -5.79 -16.60 8.09
CA PHE A 237 -5.42 -15.19 8.19
C PHE A 237 -5.77 -14.49 6.88
N ALA A 238 -6.29 -13.26 6.96
CA ALA A 238 -6.70 -12.50 5.79
C ALA A 238 -6.41 -11.01 5.92
N GLY A 239 -6.19 -10.37 4.77
CA GLY A 239 -5.92 -8.93 4.71
C GLY A 239 -4.49 -8.59 5.09
N GLN A 240 -4.22 -7.32 5.40
CA GLN A 240 -2.86 -6.80 5.53
C GLN A 240 -1.96 -7.55 6.53
N ILE A 241 -2.54 -8.21 7.54
CA ILE A 241 -1.78 -9.04 8.48
C ILE A 241 -1.04 -10.20 7.80
N THR A 242 -1.46 -10.62 6.60
CA THR A 242 -0.79 -11.67 5.82
C THR A 242 0.36 -11.16 4.95
N GLY A 243 0.61 -9.85 4.91
CA GLY A 243 1.60 -9.24 4.01
C GLY A 243 1.06 -8.95 2.60
N VAL A 244 -0.26 -8.83 2.43
CA VAL A 244 -0.80 -8.11 1.27
C VAL A 244 -0.92 -6.63 1.57
N GLU A 245 -0.71 -5.75 0.59
CA GLU A 245 -0.80 -4.31 0.78
C GLU A 245 -1.85 -3.70 -0.15
N GLY A 246 -2.77 -2.91 0.42
CA GLY A 246 -3.85 -2.26 -0.30
C GLY A 246 -5.25 -2.80 0.04
N TYR A 247 -6.26 -1.95 -0.16
CA TYR A 247 -7.65 -2.27 0.19
C TYR A 247 -8.24 -3.38 -0.68
N VAL A 248 -7.94 -3.38 -1.97
CA VAL A 248 -8.46 -4.37 -2.93
C VAL A 248 -7.80 -5.72 -2.71
N GLU A 249 -6.49 -5.71 -2.47
CA GLU A 249 -5.69 -6.88 -2.13
C GLU A 249 -6.21 -7.49 -0.82
N SER A 250 -6.42 -6.68 0.21
CA SER A 250 -6.98 -7.15 1.49
C SER A 250 -8.38 -7.72 1.34
N ALA A 251 -9.25 -7.07 0.57
CA ALA A 251 -10.59 -7.58 0.29
C ALA A 251 -10.57 -8.90 -0.49
N SER A 252 -9.69 -9.02 -1.49
CA SER A 252 -9.55 -10.27 -2.26
C SER A 252 -9.01 -11.43 -1.42
N ASN A 253 -8.07 -11.16 -0.51
CA ASN A 253 -7.56 -12.12 0.46
C ASN A 253 -8.68 -12.55 1.44
N GLY A 254 -9.53 -11.60 1.87
CA GLY A 254 -10.73 -11.88 2.65
C GLY A 254 -11.74 -12.79 1.92
N ILE A 255 -11.94 -12.59 0.62
CA ILE A 255 -12.80 -13.46 -0.20
C ILE A 255 -12.25 -14.89 -0.24
N VAL A 256 -10.94 -15.06 -0.48
CA VAL A 256 -10.30 -16.39 -0.51
C VAL A 256 -10.44 -17.10 0.84
N ALA A 257 -10.13 -16.41 1.95
CA ALA A 257 -10.24 -16.98 3.29
C ALA A 257 -11.69 -17.32 3.65
N GLY A 258 -12.65 -16.44 3.33
CA GLY A 258 -14.07 -16.67 3.56
C GLY A 258 -14.62 -17.86 2.77
N LEU A 259 -14.26 -17.96 1.49
CA LEU A 259 -14.65 -19.08 0.63
C LEU A 259 -14.11 -20.40 1.16
N ASN A 260 -12.83 -20.44 1.52
CA ASN A 260 -12.20 -21.66 2.02
C ASN A 260 -12.68 -22.04 3.43
N ALA A 261 -12.96 -21.06 4.29
CA ALA A 261 -13.58 -21.31 5.60
C ALA A 261 -15.00 -21.91 5.44
N ALA A 262 -15.80 -21.39 4.51
CA ALA A 262 -17.12 -21.93 4.21
C ALA A 262 -17.03 -23.36 3.64
N ARG A 263 -16.09 -23.62 2.73
CA ARG A 263 -15.85 -24.97 2.18
C ARG A 263 -15.44 -25.96 3.27
N LEU A 264 -14.54 -25.56 4.16
CA LEU A 264 -14.12 -26.39 5.29
C LEU A 264 -15.30 -26.76 6.19
N LEU A 265 -16.19 -25.81 6.50
CA LEU A 265 -17.41 -26.07 7.28
C LEU A 265 -18.40 -27.00 6.55
N GLN A 266 -18.33 -27.08 5.22
CA GLN A 266 -19.12 -27.99 4.38
C GLN A 266 -18.44 -29.35 4.16
N GLY A 267 -17.26 -29.60 4.76
CA GLY A 267 -16.49 -30.82 4.51
C GLY A 267 -15.89 -30.89 3.09
N LYS A 268 -15.78 -29.76 2.40
CA LYS A 268 -15.18 -29.65 1.07
C LYS A 268 -13.71 -29.24 1.17
N GLU A 269 -12.91 -29.71 0.22
CA GLU A 269 -11.51 -29.29 0.12
C GLU A 269 -11.39 -27.79 -0.16
N PRO A 270 -10.49 -27.08 0.54
CA PRO A 270 -10.12 -25.70 0.26
C PRO A 270 -9.58 -25.51 -1.15
N LEU A 271 -9.86 -24.35 -1.74
CA LEU A 271 -9.45 -23.99 -3.09
C LEU A 271 -8.15 -23.20 -3.10
N VAL A 272 -7.32 -23.49 -4.11
CA VAL A 272 -6.14 -22.69 -4.47
C VAL A 272 -6.45 -21.94 -5.76
N PHE A 273 -6.40 -20.61 -5.72
CA PHE A 273 -6.67 -19.78 -6.90
C PHE A 273 -5.53 -19.89 -7.93
N PRO A 274 -5.82 -19.85 -9.25
CA PRO A 274 -4.80 -19.98 -10.28
C PRO A 274 -3.78 -18.83 -10.25
N ARG A 275 -2.50 -19.15 -10.47
CA ARG A 275 -1.38 -18.19 -10.46
C ARG A 275 -1.45 -17.18 -11.61
N GLU A 276 -2.20 -17.49 -12.66
CA GLU A 276 -2.48 -16.60 -13.78
C GLU A 276 -3.37 -15.43 -13.37
N THR A 277 -4.11 -15.57 -12.27
CA THR A 277 -4.91 -14.51 -11.65
C THR A 277 -4.08 -13.71 -10.65
N VAL A 278 -4.35 -12.41 -10.50
CA VAL A 278 -3.66 -11.59 -9.48
C VAL A 278 -3.97 -12.09 -8.07
N ILE A 279 -5.19 -12.59 -7.81
CA ILE A 279 -5.60 -13.15 -6.51
C ILE A 279 -4.74 -14.37 -6.16
N GLY A 280 -4.66 -15.34 -7.06
CA GLY A 280 -3.84 -16.54 -6.86
C GLY A 280 -2.36 -16.25 -6.84
N ALA A 281 -1.87 -15.32 -7.67
CA ALA A 281 -0.48 -14.89 -7.68
C ALA A 281 -0.07 -14.21 -6.36
N LEU A 282 -0.93 -13.36 -5.79
CA LEU A 282 -0.71 -12.75 -4.47
C LEU A 282 -0.70 -13.80 -3.36
N CYS A 283 -1.69 -14.70 -3.32
CA CYS A 283 -1.73 -15.79 -2.33
C CYS A 283 -0.48 -16.68 -2.44
N HIS A 284 -0.04 -16.98 -3.65
CA HIS A 284 1.20 -17.72 -3.87
C HIS A 284 2.41 -16.94 -3.35
N TYR A 285 2.57 -15.67 -3.74
CA TYR A 285 3.70 -14.83 -3.30
C TYR A 285 3.84 -14.79 -1.78
N ILE A 286 2.75 -14.50 -1.05
CA ILE A 286 2.81 -14.41 0.42
C ILE A 286 3.02 -15.77 1.10
N THR A 287 2.87 -16.89 0.39
CA THR A 287 3.03 -18.24 0.98
C THR A 287 4.26 -18.99 0.48
N SER A 288 4.92 -18.51 -0.57
CA SER A 288 6.09 -19.15 -1.19
C SER A 288 7.35 -18.29 -1.24
N SER A 289 7.29 -17.03 -0.77
CA SER A 289 8.47 -16.16 -0.70
C SER A 289 9.49 -16.68 0.33
N GLU A 290 10.76 -16.31 0.16
CA GLU A 290 11.82 -16.60 1.13
C GLU A 290 11.44 -16.00 2.51
N PRO A 291 11.24 -16.79 3.58
CA PRO A 291 10.71 -16.29 4.85
C PRO A 291 11.55 -15.17 5.47
N GLN A 292 12.87 -15.22 5.33
CA GLN A 292 13.79 -14.24 5.92
C GLN A 292 13.83 -12.91 5.16
N GLN A 293 13.33 -12.87 3.92
CA GLN A 293 13.31 -11.68 3.06
C GLN A 293 11.88 -11.26 2.69
N PHE A 294 10.87 -11.88 3.31
CA PHE A 294 9.47 -11.64 2.98
C PHE A 294 9.09 -10.18 3.24
N GLN A 295 8.52 -9.54 2.23
CA GLN A 295 7.99 -8.19 2.28
C GLN A 295 6.50 -8.22 1.91
N PRO A 296 5.72 -7.26 2.42
CA PRO A 296 4.37 -7.06 1.93
C PRO A 296 4.33 -6.82 0.42
N MET A 297 3.21 -7.12 -0.23
CA MET A 297 3.07 -7.02 -1.68
C MET A 297 1.68 -6.54 -2.10
N ASN A 298 1.65 -5.62 -3.06
CA ASN A 298 0.44 -5.16 -3.71
C ASN A 298 0.25 -5.81 -5.10
N ALA A 299 -0.95 -5.65 -5.67
CA ALA A 299 -1.27 -6.17 -6.99
C ALA A 299 -0.37 -5.55 -8.07
N ASN A 300 0.37 -6.40 -8.79
CA ASN A 300 1.14 -5.96 -9.95
C ASN A 300 1.29 -7.08 -11.00
N PHE A 301 1.48 -6.68 -12.26
CA PHE A 301 1.66 -7.62 -13.39
C PHE A 301 2.96 -8.43 -13.32
N GLY A 302 3.88 -8.13 -12.40
CA GLY A 302 5.09 -8.91 -12.17
C GLY A 302 4.84 -10.21 -11.41
N LEU A 303 3.73 -10.31 -10.67
CA LEU A 303 3.38 -11.51 -9.89
C LEU A 303 2.83 -12.64 -10.77
N VAL A 304 2.16 -12.29 -11.86
CA VAL A 304 1.56 -13.28 -12.76
C VAL A 304 2.64 -13.90 -13.68
N PRO A 305 2.56 -15.21 -13.99
CA PRO A 305 3.55 -15.87 -14.85
C PRO A 305 3.74 -15.16 -16.20
N PRO A 306 4.96 -14.93 -16.69
CA PRO A 306 5.16 -14.31 -18.00
C PRO A 306 4.74 -15.24 -19.16
N PHE A 307 4.55 -14.69 -20.36
CA PHE A 307 4.26 -15.47 -21.57
C PHE A 307 5.49 -16.18 -22.18
N GLY A 308 6.68 -16.07 -21.59
CA GLY A 308 7.93 -16.61 -22.16
C GLY A 308 8.41 -15.91 -23.46
N LYS A 309 7.64 -14.99 -24.03
CA LYS A 309 8.00 -14.19 -25.22
C LYS A 309 8.15 -12.71 -24.93
N ARG A 310 9.00 -12.04 -25.71
CA ARG A 310 9.16 -10.58 -25.65
C ARG A 310 8.01 -9.89 -26.37
N PHE A 311 7.46 -8.86 -25.75
CA PHE A 311 6.51 -7.93 -26.36
C PHE A 311 7.22 -6.62 -26.62
N ARG A 312 7.00 -6.03 -27.79
CA ARG A 312 7.53 -4.69 -28.12
C ARG A 312 6.78 -3.58 -27.36
N ASN A 313 5.51 -3.80 -27.05
CA ASN A 313 4.65 -2.83 -26.38
C ASN A 313 4.20 -3.33 -24.99
N LYS A 314 4.52 -2.58 -23.94
CA LYS A 314 4.14 -2.87 -22.54
C LYS A 314 2.62 -2.89 -22.35
N ARG A 315 1.87 -2.00 -23.01
CA ARG A 315 0.41 -1.93 -22.90
C ARG A 315 -0.24 -3.19 -23.48
N GLU A 316 0.21 -3.62 -24.64
CA GLU A 316 -0.26 -4.85 -25.29
C GLU A 316 0.03 -6.08 -24.42
N LYS A 317 1.25 -6.18 -23.85
CA LYS A 317 1.61 -7.23 -22.90
C LYS A 317 0.63 -7.26 -21.72
N ASN A 318 0.39 -6.12 -21.09
CA ASN A 318 -0.47 -6.02 -19.91
C ASN A 318 -1.93 -6.37 -20.23
N GLN A 319 -2.45 -5.95 -21.38
CA GLN A 319 -3.79 -6.33 -21.84
C GLN A 319 -3.92 -7.86 -22.04
N LYS A 320 -2.92 -8.48 -22.68
CA LYS A 320 -2.90 -9.94 -22.86
C LYS A 320 -2.79 -10.69 -21.53
N LEU A 321 -2.00 -10.19 -20.59
CA LEU A 321 -1.91 -10.77 -19.24
C LEU A 321 -3.26 -10.67 -18.52
N ALA A 322 -3.92 -9.51 -18.58
CA ALA A 322 -5.24 -9.32 -17.99
C ALA A 322 -6.29 -10.26 -18.60
N GLN A 323 -6.31 -10.41 -19.94
CA GLN A 323 -7.24 -11.32 -20.59
C GLN A 323 -7.02 -12.78 -20.17
N ARG A 324 -5.76 -13.24 -20.11
CA ARG A 324 -5.45 -14.60 -19.65
C ARG A 324 -5.86 -14.81 -18.20
N ALA A 325 -5.66 -13.80 -17.33
CA ALA A 325 -6.08 -13.84 -15.94
C ALA A 325 -7.61 -13.99 -15.82
N LEU A 326 -8.38 -13.23 -16.59
CA LEU A 326 -9.85 -13.30 -16.60
C LEU A 326 -10.34 -14.66 -17.10
N ASN A 327 -9.79 -15.16 -18.21
CA ASN A 327 -10.16 -16.48 -18.75
C ASN A 327 -9.82 -17.60 -17.74
N SER A 328 -8.66 -17.53 -17.10
CA SER A 328 -8.25 -18.50 -16.08
C SER A 328 -9.16 -18.47 -14.86
N LEU A 329 -9.57 -17.28 -14.41
CA LEU A 329 -10.53 -17.14 -13.31
C LEU A 329 -11.89 -17.71 -13.69
N GLU A 330 -12.39 -17.44 -14.89
CA GLU A 330 -13.67 -17.96 -15.38
C GLU A 330 -13.68 -19.49 -15.44
N SER A 331 -12.65 -20.09 -16.06
CA SER A 331 -12.51 -21.55 -16.09
C SER A 331 -12.36 -22.15 -14.69
N PHE A 332 -11.69 -21.46 -13.77
CA PHE A 332 -11.59 -21.91 -12.38
C PHE A 332 -12.95 -21.89 -11.69
N LEU A 333 -13.70 -20.79 -11.78
CA LEU A 333 -15.01 -20.63 -11.16
C LEU A 333 -16.03 -21.67 -11.66
N GLN A 334 -15.97 -22.02 -12.95
CA GLN A 334 -16.82 -23.07 -13.54
C GLN A 334 -16.56 -24.47 -12.98
N ASN A 335 -15.40 -24.71 -12.36
CA ASN A 335 -14.97 -26.04 -11.89
C ASN A 335 -14.94 -26.16 -10.35
N ILE A 336 -15.43 -25.17 -9.60
CA ILE A 336 -15.34 -25.17 -8.13
C ILE A 336 -16.17 -26.28 -7.45
N ASP A 337 -17.23 -26.73 -8.12
CA ASP A 337 -18.20 -27.72 -7.61
C ASP A 337 -18.58 -28.81 -8.64
N ASN A 338 -17.80 -28.97 -9.72
CA ASN A 338 -17.97 -30.08 -10.67
C ASN A 338 -17.31 -31.37 -10.16
#